data_AF-D5AUJ4-F1
#
_entry.id   AF-D5AUJ4-F1
#
_cell.length_a   1.000
_cell.length_b   1.000
_cell.length_c   1.000
_cell.angle_alpha   90.00
_cell.angle_beta   90.00
_cell.angle_gamma   90.00
#
_symmetry.space_group_name_H-M   'P 1'
#
loop_
_entity.id
_entity.type
_entity.pdbx_description
1 polymer ?
#
loop_
_entity_poly.entity_id
_entity_poly.type
_entity_poly.pdbx_seq_one_letter_code
_entity_poly.pdbx_strand_id
1 'polypeptide(L)' 'MTRTDDFALSLKLDLETLLAAHGPRRVLLSLVAALVTHQRNRGLAARFSEMDDHMRKDIGLPPRGPAPPMPHWTHFGF' A
#
# COMPACT_ATOMS: atom_id res chain seq x y z
N MET A 1 -24.86 -18.52 2.26
CA MET A 1 -23.74 -18.04 1.43
C MET A 1 -22.93 -17.09 2.28
N THR A 2 -21.72 -17.47 2.65
CA THR A 2 -20.88 -16.68 3.57
C THR A 2 -19.98 -15.76 2.75
N ARG A 3 -19.65 -14.58 3.30
CA ARG A 3 -18.79 -13.55 2.67
C ARG A 3 -17.43 -14.08 2.16
N THR A 4 -16.97 -15.21 2.69
CA THR A 4 -15.74 -15.89 2.28
C THR A 4 -15.87 -16.60 0.93
N ASP A 5 -17.07 -17.03 0.56
CA ASP A 5 -17.33 -17.74 -0.69
C ASP A 5 -17.14 -16.80 -1.90
N ASP A 6 -17.59 -15.55 -1.77
CA ASP A 6 -17.48 -14.53 -2.83
C ASP A 6 -16.02 -14.15 -3.11
N PHE A 7 -15.19 -14.06 -2.06
CA PHE A 7 -13.77 -13.75 -2.20
C PHE A 7 -13.01 -14.88 -2.89
N ALA A 8 -13.28 -16.13 -2.50
CA ALA A 8 -12.66 -17.30 -3.12
C ALA A 8 -13.03 -17.40 -4.61
N LEU A 9 -14.29 -17.09 -4.95
CA LEU A 9 -14.77 -17.08 -6.33
C LEU A 9 -14.09 -15.98 -7.16
N SER A 10 -14.00 -14.76 -6.63
CA SER A 10 -13.32 -13.63 -7.27
C SER A 10 -11.85 -13.94 -7.52
N LEU A 11 -11.16 -14.48 -6.49
CA LEU A 11 -9.75 -14.83 -6.59
C LEU A 11 -9.49 -15.90 -7.67
N LYS A 12 -10.38 -16.89 -7.77
CA LYS A 12 -10.28 -17.94 -8.79
C LYS A 12 -10.44 -17.36 -10.20
N LEU A 13 -11.42 -16.48 -10.40
CA LEU A 13 -11.70 -15.86 -11.70
C LEU A 13 -10.54 -14.98 -12.18
N ASP A 14 -9.94 -14.21 -11.27
CA ASP A 14 -8.78 -13.38 -11.57
C ASP A 14 -7.53 -14.22 -11.90
N LEU A 15 -7.34 -15.33 -11.18
CA LEU A 15 -6.25 -16.27 -11.45
C LEU A 15 -6.39 -16.92 -12.82
N GLU A 16 -7.57 -17.44 -13.17
CA GLU A 16 -7.81 -18.04 -14.48
C GLU A 16 -7.55 -17.03 -15.62
N THR A 17 -7.95 -15.77 -15.42
CA THR A 17 -7.69 -14.68 -16.37
C THR A 17 -6.19 -14.42 -16.54
N LEU A 18 -5.44 -14.36 -15.44
CA LEU A 18 -3.98 -14.17 -15.48
C LEU A 18 -3.24 -15.34 -16.13
N LEU A 19 -3.70 -16.57 -15.86
CA LEU A 19 -3.19 -17.79 -16.48
C LEU A 19 -3.44 -17.81 -17.98
N ALA A 20 -4.64 -17.42 -18.43
CA ALA A 20 -4.98 -17.33 -19.84
C ALA A 20 -4.17 -16.25 -20.57
N ALA A 21 -3.96 -15.09 -19.94
CA ALA A 21 -3.25 -13.96 -20.55
C ALA A 21 -1.72 -14.13 -20.62
N HIS A 22 -1.11 -14.74 -19.59
CA HIS A 22 0.35 -14.77 -19.45
C HIS A 22 0.98 -16.16 -19.44
N GLY A 23 0.16 -17.21 -19.33
CA GLY A 23 0.59 -18.60 -19.23
C GLY A 23 1.08 -18.99 -17.82
N PRO A 24 1.00 -20.28 -17.48
CA PRO A 24 1.26 -20.77 -16.12
C PRO A 24 2.69 -20.49 -15.65
N ARG A 25 3.68 -20.58 -16.54
CA ARG A 25 5.09 -20.35 -16.19
C ARG A 25 5.36 -18.92 -15.72
N ARG A 26 4.77 -17.92 -16.38
CA ARG A 26 4.98 -16.50 -16.01
C ARG A 26 4.24 -16.17 -14.71
N VAL A 27 3.04 -16.72 -14.52
CA VAL A 27 2.27 -16.55 -13.28
C VAL A 27 2.99 -17.20 -12.08
N LEU A 28 3.57 -18.39 -12.25
CA LEU A 28 4.38 -19.02 -11.19
C LEU A 28 5.63 -18.20 -10.84
N LEU A 29 6.36 -17.72 -11.86
CA LEU A 29 7.55 -16.90 -11.63
C LEU A 29 7.20 -15.56 -10.96
N SER A 30 6.09 -14.91 -11.32
CA SER A 30 5.66 -13.68 -10.66
C SER A 30 5.22 -13.94 -9.21
N LEU A 31 4.59 -15.08 -8.93
CA LEU A 31 4.23 -15.46 -7.56
C LEU A 31 5.48 -15.68 -6.69
N VAL A 32 6.48 -16.41 -7.20
CA VAL A 32 7.77 -16.61 -6.53
C VAL A 32 8.50 -15.27 -6.35
N ALA A 33 8.52 -14.43 -7.39
CA ALA A 33 9.13 -13.10 -7.32
C ALA A 33 8.41 -12.22 -6.28
N ALA A 34 7.09 -12.28 -6.18
CA ALA A 34 6.31 -11.54 -5.19
C ALA A 34 6.66 -11.99 -3.77
N LEU A 35 6.81 -13.29 -3.52
CA LEU A 35 7.22 -13.80 -2.21
C LEU A 35 8.59 -13.27 -1.79
N VAL A 36 9.55 -13.24 -2.72
CA VAL A 36 10.91 -12.73 -2.44
C VAL A 36 10.94 -11.20 -2.33
N THR A 37 10.19 -10.49 -3.17
CA THR A 37 10.19 -9.01 -3.21
C THR A 37 9.29 -8.36 -2.16
N HIS A 38 8.34 -9.09 -1.57
CA HIS A 38 7.46 -8.57 -0.52
C HIS A 38 8.25 -8.03 0.68
N GLN A 39 9.39 -8.65 1.03
CA GLN A 39 10.29 -8.15 2.07
C GLN A 39 10.99 -6.84 1.68
N ARG A 40 11.30 -6.66 0.39
CA ARG A 40 11.99 -5.45 -0.09
C ARG A 40 11.09 -4.21 -0.10
N ASN A 41 9.80 -4.39 -0.39
CA ASN A 41 8.83 -3.28 -0.38
C ASN A 41 8.50 -2.79 1.05
N ARG A 42 8.62 -3.64 2.07
CA ARG A 42 8.55 -3.19 3.47
C ARG A 42 9.64 -2.18 3.80
N GLY A 43 10.83 -2.36 3.26
CA GLY A 43 11.92 -1.39 3.39
C GLY A 43 11.57 -0.02 2.80
N LEU A 44 10.93 0.02 1.63
CA LEU A 44 10.52 1.28 1.00
C LEU A 44 9.45 2.01 1.83
N ALA A 45 8.43 1.28 2.30
CA ALA A 45 7.42 1.83 3.20
C ALA A 45 8.03 2.33 4.53
N ALA A 46 9.01 1.61 5.07
CA ALA A 46 9.76 2.02 6.26
C ALA A 46 10.60 3.28 6.00
N ARG A 47 11.20 3.46 4.82
CA ARG A 47 11.91 4.71 4.47
C ARG A 47 10.96 5.91 4.42
N PHE A 48 9.75 5.72 3.90
CA PHE A 48 8.71 6.75 4.01
C PHE A 48 8.23 6.96 5.44
N SER A 49 8.47 6.01 6.36
CA SER A 49 8.25 6.13 7.80
C SER A 49 9.41 6.82 8.56
N GLU A 50 10.49 7.18 7.88
CA GLU A 50 11.57 8.04 8.41
C GLU A 50 11.55 9.47 7.84
N MET A 51 10.95 9.69 6.66
CA MET A 51 10.84 10.99 5.98
C MET A 51 10.06 12.08 6.77
N ASP A 52 10.59 13.30 6.86
CA ASP A 52 10.00 14.38 7.65
C ASP A 52 8.57 14.78 7.22
N ASP A 53 7.76 15.28 8.16
CA ASP A 53 6.32 15.55 7.93
C ASP A 53 6.10 16.67 6.90
N HIS A 54 7.01 17.64 6.82
CA HIS A 54 7.00 18.68 5.78
C HIS A 54 7.12 18.08 4.38
N MET A 55 8.06 17.16 4.18
CA MET A 55 8.24 16.47 2.90
C MET A 55 7.07 15.55 2.58
N ARG A 56 6.46 14.92 3.60
CA ARG A 56 5.24 14.08 3.42
C ARG A 56 4.07 14.92 2.90
N LYS A 57 3.89 16.13 3.43
CA LYS A 57 2.85 17.07 2.97
C LYS A 57 3.03 17.42 1.49
N ASP A 58 4.27 17.67 1.05
CA ASP A 58 4.55 18.10 -0.33
C ASP A 58 4.24 17.02 -1.37
N ILE A 59 4.28 15.74 -0.99
CA ILE A 59 3.95 14.61 -1.87
C ILE A 59 2.54 14.04 -1.62
N GLY A 60 1.73 14.70 -0.80
CA GLY A 60 0.35 14.29 -0.49
C GLY A 60 0.23 13.08 0.44
N LEU A 61 1.28 12.72 1.17
CA LEU A 61 1.20 11.70 2.23
C LEU A 61 0.65 12.32 3.52
N PRO A 62 -0.21 11.60 4.27
CA PRO A 62 -0.70 12.07 5.56
C PRO A 62 0.45 12.20 6.58
N PRO A 63 0.42 13.19 7.48
CA PRO A 63 1.44 13.35 8.54
C PRO A 63 1.43 12.14 9.49
N ARG A 64 2.55 11.86 10.16
CA ARG A 64 2.68 10.66 11.01
C ARG A 64 1.85 10.67 12.29
N GLY A 65 1.50 11.84 12.79
CA GLY A 65 0.81 12.00 14.06
C GLY A 65 -0.11 13.22 14.07
N PRO A 66 -0.86 13.43 15.17
CA PRO A 66 -1.60 14.67 15.36
C PRO A 66 -0.61 15.82 15.21
N ALA A 67 -0.91 16.74 14.30
CA ALA A 67 -0.07 17.89 14.04
C ALA A 67 0.28 18.57 15.39
N PRO A 68 1.53 19.03 15.58
CA PRO A 68 1.91 19.73 16.80
C PRO A 68 0.90 20.86 17.05
N PRO A 69 0.50 21.09 18.31
CA PRO A 69 -0.50 22.10 18.63
C PRO A 69 -0.08 23.43 18.01
N MET A 70 -0.97 24.00 17.19
CA MET A 70 -0.70 25.30 16.57
C MET A 70 -0.34 26.31 17.67
N PRO A 71 0.75 27.07 17.50
CA PRO A 71 1.20 27.98 18.53
C PRO A 71 0.14 29.07 18.74
N HIS A 72 -0.19 29.35 20.00
CA HIS A 72 -1.29 30.21 20.48
C HIS A 72 -1.44 31.59 19.81
N TRP A 73 -0.43 32.08 19.10
CA TRP A 73 -0.47 33.35 18.38
C TRP A 73 -1.20 33.27 17.02
N THR A 74 -1.45 32.08 16.45
CA THR A 74 -2.33 31.93 15.26
C THR A 74 -3.83 31.99 15.59
N HIS A 75 -4.20 32.12 16.87
CA HIS A 75 -5.59 32.17 17.32
C HIS A 75 -6.22 33.57 17.30
N PHE A 76 -5.45 34.61 16.99
CA PHE A 76 -5.93 35.99 16.88
C PHE A 76 -6.04 36.41 15.41
N GLY A 77 -7.19 36.10 14.82
CA GLY A 77 -7.68 36.71 13.59
C GLY A 77 -9.14 37.10 13.78
N PHE A 78 -9.38 38.39 14.06
CA PHE A 78 -10.61 39.10 13.73
C PHE A 78 -10.39 39.82 12.41
#